data_AF-A0A1F9LY86-F1
#
_entry.id   AF-A0A1F9LY86-F1
#
_cell.length_a   1.000
_cell.length_b   1.000
_cell.length_c   1.000
_cell.angle_alpha   90.00
_cell.angle_beta   90.00
_cell.angle_gamma   90.00
#
_symmetry.space_group_name_H-M   'P 1'
#
loop_
_entity.id
_entity.type
_entity.pdbx_description
1 polymer ?
#
loop_
_entity_poly.entity_id
_entity_poly.type
_entity_poly.pdbx_seq_one_letter_code
_entity_poly.pdbx_strand_id
1 'polypeptide(L)' 'MFTDEQRQWQGMIRDHIAANLGIETDDIQDVLVSRETGMLGATDFDYAPFSQQGGLGKVHQLFGDELNLIIEQLNEALAA' A
#
# COMPACT_ATOMS: atom_id res chain seq x y z
N MET A 1 -4.38 8.38 -16.69
CA MET A 1 -3.88 9.52 -15.88
C MET A 1 -4.35 9.29 -14.46
N PHE A 2 -3.46 9.38 -13.47
CA PHE A 2 -3.84 9.26 -12.05
C PHE A 2 -4.65 10.48 -11.60
N THR A 3 -5.61 10.26 -10.71
CA THR A 3 -6.36 11.33 -10.03
C THR A 3 -5.47 12.05 -9.01
N ASP A 4 -5.91 13.22 -8.52
CA ASP A 4 -5.20 13.94 -7.45
C ASP A 4 -5.03 13.07 -6.20
N GLU A 5 -6.07 12.31 -5.85
CA GLU A 5 -6.04 11.38 -4.72
C GLU A 5 -5.04 10.24 -4.95
N GLN A 6 -5.03 9.61 -6.14
CA GLN A 6 -4.05 8.59 -6.47
C GLN A 6 -2.61 9.13 -6.44
N ARG A 7 -2.38 10.37 -6.90
CA ARG A 7 -1.06 11.02 -6.83
C ARG A 7 -0.61 11.28 -5.41
N GLN A 8 -1.52 11.73 -4.54
CA GLN A 8 -1.24 11.91 -3.12
C GLN A 8 -0.83 10.59 -2.46
N TRP A 9 -1.58 9.52 -2.72
CA TRP A 9 -1.27 8.19 -2.22
C TRP A 9 0.07 7.65 -2.73
N GLN A 10 0.37 7.84 -4.02
CA GLN A 10 1.66 7.45 -4.59
C GLN A 10 2.83 8.19 -3.93
N GLY A 11 2.65 9.49 -3.59
CA GLY A 11 3.62 10.25 -2.81
C GLY A 11 3.86 9.65 -1.43
N MET A 12 2.79 9.37 -0.68
CA MET A 12 2.88 8.76 0.64
C MET A 12 3.55 7.38 0.62
N ILE A 13 3.21 6.52 -0.35
CA ILE A 13 3.82 5.20 -0.54
C ILE A 13 5.32 5.35 -0.80
N ARG A 14 5.69 6.25 -1.71
CA ARG A 14 7.09 6.55 -2.03
C ARG A 14 7.87 7.04 -0.81
N ASP A 15 7.31 7.97 -0.04
CA ASP A 15 7.94 8.49 1.17
C ASP A 15 8.13 7.39 2.23
N HIS A 16 7.13 6.51 2.39
CA HIS A 16 7.23 5.38 3.32
C HIS A 16 8.32 4.38 2.90
N ILE A 17 8.38 4.00 1.63
CA ILE A 17 9.43 3.11 1.09
C ILE A 17 10.80 3.76 1.26
N ALA A 18 10.94 5.06 1.00
CA ALA A 18 12.20 5.77 1.19
C ALA A 18 12.64 5.81 2.66
N ALA A 19 11.69 5.87 3.60
CA ALA A 19 11.97 5.88 5.04
C ALA A 19 12.23 4.50 5.63
N ASN A 20 11.48 3.48 5.19
CA ASN A 20 11.46 2.13 5.78
C ASN A 20 12.08 1.05 4.88
N LEU A 21 12.67 1.44 3.75
CA LEU A 21 13.37 0.58 2.78
C LEU A 21 12.48 -0.48 2.09
N GLY A 22 11.16 -0.29 2.09
CA GLY A 22 10.24 -1.17 1.39
C GLY A 22 8.83 -1.13 1.95
N ILE A 23 7.92 -1.73 1.20
CA ILE A 23 6.61 -2.22 1.66
C ILE A 23 6.51 -3.67 1.18
N GLU A 24 6.18 -4.59 2.08
CA GLU A 24 6.00 -6.01 1.75
C GLU A 24 4.62 -6.20 1.08
N THR A 25 4.62 -6.61 -0.19
CA THR A 25 3.39 -6.79 -1.00
C THR A 25 2.72 -8.14 -0.79
N ASP A 26 3.46 -9.12 -0.28
CA ASP A 26 2.97 -10.49 -0.03
C ASP A 26 1.79 -10.48 0.96
N ASP A 27 1.81 -9.59 1.94
CA ASP A 27 0.75 -9.41 2.94
C ASP A 27 -0.55 -8.80 2.37
N ILE A 28 -0.51 -8.06 1.26
CA ILE A 28 -1.68 -7.30 0.78
C ILE A 28 -2.76 -8.20 0.18
N GLN A 29 -2.38 -9.31 -0.48
CA GLN A 29 -3.33 -10.20 -1.14
C GLN A 29 -3.94 -11.25 -0.20
N ASP A 30 -3.21 -11.71 0.83
CA ASP A 30 -3.73 -12.70 1.78
C ASP A 30 -4.84 -12.11 2.68
N VAL A 31 -4.70 -10.83 3.03
CA VAL A 31 -5.57 -10.08 3.92
C VAL A 31 -6.98 -9.83 3.33
N LEU A 32 -7.14 -9.86 2.01
CA LEU A 32 -8.42 -9.63 1.33
C LEU A 32 -9.21 -10.91 1.00
N VAL A 33 -8.54 -12.07 0.99
CA VAL A 33 -9.15 -13.38 0.68
C VAL A 33 -9.74 -14.04 1.94
N SER A 34 -9.20 -13.73 3.11
CA SER A 34 -9.57 -14.40 4.37
C SER A 34 -10.54 -13.55 5.21
N ARG A 35 -11.82 -13.55 4.84
CA ARG A 35 -12.89 -12.94 5.67
C ARG A 35 -13.22 -13.71 6.96
N GLU A 36 -12.30 -14.56 7.45
CA GLU A 36 -12.53 -15.43 8.62
C GLU A 36 -11.48 -15.33 9.73
N THR A 37 -10.28 -14.81 9.48
CA THR A 37 -9.26 -14.64 10.51
C THR A 37 -9.14 -13.16 10.84
N GLY A 38 -9.82 -12.73 11.92
CA GLY A 38 -9.77 -11.37 12.46
C GLY A 38 -8.40 -10.93 13.01
N MET A 39 -7.31 -11.41 12.41
CA MET A 39 -5.95 -10.96 12.58
C MET A 39 -5.42 -10.69 11.17
N LEU A 40 -5.80 -9.53 10.63
CA LEU A 40 -5.10 -8.98 9.47
C LEU A 40 -3.68 -8.73 9.96
N GLY A 41 -2.67 -9.33 9.32
CA GLY A 41 -1.29 -8.91 9.54
C GLY A 41 -1.25 -7.40 9.38
N ALA A 42 -0.68 -6.68 10.35
CA ALA A 42 -0.68 -5.23 10.33
C ALA A 42 0.18 -4.77 9.14
N THR A 43 -0.47 -4.49 8.02
CA THR A 43 0.20 -4.00 6.82
C THR A 43 0.74 -2.61 7.08
N ASP A 44 1.73 -2.15 6.30
CA ASP A 44 2.17 -0.75 6.36
C ASP A 44 1.01 0.26 6.22
N PHE A 45 -0.07 -0.16 5.55
CA PHE A 45 -1.28 0.62 5.36
C PHE A 45 -2.19 0.74 6.59
N ASP A 46 -1.98 -0.05 7.65
CA ASP A 46 -2.69 0.06 8.93
C ASP A 46 -2.12 1.17 9.83
N TYR A 47 -0.95 1.71 9.48
CA TYR A 47 -0.29 2.77 10.23
C TYR A 47 -0.44 4.13 9.55
N ALA A 48 -0.24 5.20 10.34
CA ALA A 48 -0.23 6.55 9.80
C ALA A 48 1.00 6.72 8.87
N PRO A 49 0.87 7.44 7.75
CA PRO A 49 -0.27 8.28 7.35
C PRO A 49 -1.42 7.55 6.65
N PHE A 50 -1.26 6.29 6.27
CA PHE A 50 -2.23 5.55 5.44
C PHE A 50 -3.56 5.29 6.16
N SER A 51 -3.53 4.86 7.42
CA SER A 51 -4.75 4.60 8.19
C SER A 51 -5.62 5.85 8.37
N GLN A 52 -5.02 7.04 8.37
CA GLN A 52 -5.74 8.32 8.41
C GLN A 52 -6.46 8.64 7.09
N GLN A 53 -5.99 8.07 5.97
CA GLN A 53 -6.60 8.23 4.65
C GLN A 53 -7.56 7.07 4.31
N GLY A 54 -7.79 6.13 5.22
CA GLY A 54 -8.67 4.96 5.02
C GLY A 54 -7.94 3.62 4.85
N GLY A 55 -6.61 3.61 5.01
CA GLY A 55 -5.77 2.42 5.12
C GLY A 55 -5.83 1.47 3.93
N LEU A 56 -5.68 0.17 4.21
CA LEU A 56 -5.63 -0.88 3.20
C LEU A 56 -6.88 -0.90 2.31
N GLY A 57 -8.06 -0.67 2.88
CA GLY A 57 -9.30 -0.63 2.12
C GLY A 57 -9.34 0.50 1.09
N LYS A 58 -8.82 1.68 1.42
CA LYS A 58 -8.81 2.82 0.51
C LYS A 58 -7.76 2.65 -0.59
N VAL A 59 -6.54 2.21 -0.27
CA VAL A 59 -5.50 1.99 -1.28
C VAL A 59 -5.93 0.94 -2.30
N HIS A 60 -6.60 -0.13 -1.84
CA HIS A 60 -7.16 -1.14 -2.73
C HIS A 60 -8.30 -0.60 -3.60
N GLN A 61 -9.14 0.33 -3.10
CA GLN A 61 -10.13 1.00 -3.95
C GLN A 61 -9.51 1.91 -5.02
N LEU A 62 -8.37 2.53 -4.72
CA LEU A 62 -7.71 3.46 -5.62
C LEU A 62 -6.90 2.77 -6.72
N PHE A 63 -6.22 1.68 -6.38
CA PHE A 63 -5.28 1.01 -7.28
C PHE A 63 -5.69 -0.42 -7.64
N GLY A 64 -6.57 -1.06 -6.85
CA GLY A 64 -7.05 -2.42 -7.10
C GLY A 64 -5.91 -3.39 -7.34
N ASP A 65 -6.02 -4.15 -8.42
CA ASP A 65 -5.02 -5.13 -8.86
C ASP A 65 -3.67 -4.51 -9.26
N GLU A 66 -3.63 -3.22 -9.60
CA GLU A 66 -2.39 -2.52 -9.97
C GLU A 66 -1.55 -2.14 -8.75
N LEU A 67 -2.09 -2.24 -7.53
CA LEU A 67 -1.40 -1.85 -6.30
C LEU A 67 -0.06 -2.56 -6.12
N ASN A 68 -0.05 -3.88 -6.28
CA ASN A 68 1.18 -4.68 -6.12
C ASN A 68 2.24 -4.24 -7.12
N LEU A 69 1.86 -4.07 -8.38
CA LEU A 69 2.76 -3.63 -9.45
C LEU A 69 3.33 -2.23 -9.18
N ILE A 70 2.54 -1.31 -8.61
CA ILE A 70 3.00 0.03 -8.26
C ILE A 70 4.01 -0.02 -7.11
N ILE A 71 3.73 -0.82 -6.07
CA ILE A 71 4.62 -0.95 -4.91
C ILE A 71 5.94 -1.61 -5.34
N GLU A 72 5.90 -2.68 -6.13
CA GLU A 72 7.10 -3.33 -6.68
C GLU A 72 7.97 -2.33 -7.46
N GLN A 73 7.36 -1.57 -8.38
CA GLN A 73 8.09 -0.55 -9.14
C GLN A 73 8.70 0.53 -8.25
N LEU A 74 7.99 0.96 -7.20
CA LEU A 74 8.50 1.97 -6.27
C LEU A 74 9.60 1.42 -5.36
N ASN A 75 9.46 0.18 -4.89
CA ASN A 75 10.48 -0.52 -4.11
C ASN A 75 11.77 -0.67 -4.95
N GLU A 76 11.66 -1.16 -6.19
CA GLU A 76 12.80 -1.30 -7.10
C GLU A 76 13.45 0.06 -7.41
N ALA A 77 12.65 1.09 -7.67
CA ALA A 77 13.17 2.42 -8.01
C ALA A 77 13.89 3.11 -6.84
N LEU A 78 13.55 2.78 -5.60
CA LEU A 78 14.13 3.38 -4.38
C LEU A 78 15.18 2.51 -3.69
N ALA A 79 15.21 1.20 -3.96
CA ALA A 79 16.24 0.28 -3.47
C ALA A 79 17.54 0.28 -4.32
N ALA A 80 17.56 1.02 -5.45
CA ALA A 80 18.67 1.12 -6.40
C ALA A 80 19.74 2.16 -6.02
#